data_AF-A0A8H4B5M8-F1
#
_entry.id   AF-A0A8H4B5M8-F1
#
_cell.length_a   1.000
_cell.length_b   1.000
_cell.length_c   1.000
_cell.angle_alpha   90.00
_cell.angle_beta   90.00
_cell.angle_gamma   90.00
#
_symmetry.space_group_name_H-M   'P 1'
#
loop_
_entity.id
_entity.type
_entity.pdbx_description
1 polymer ?
#
loop_
_entity_poly.entity_id
_entity_poly.type
_entity_poly.pdbx_seq_one_letter_code
_entity_poly.pdbx_strand_id
1 'polypeptide(L)'
;MDSNPQNRPTAEYVFSKIEGWKLILESENLTEDIDIDIKKKFTDADDIIQITSLKSSFESQNKYYSRSIDVQSIMKSYREFASSNLEFSQDIGFNDLSISN
;
A
#
# COMPACT_ATOMS: atom_id res chain seq x y z
N MET A 1 -10.45 20.67 3.37
CA MET A 1 -9.59 21.84 3.06
C MET A 1 -10.31 23.10 3.52
N ASP A 2 -9.57 24.13 3.97
CA ASP A 2 -10.18 25.37 4.45
C ASP A 2 -11.01 26.05 3.34
N SER A 3 -12.23 26.46 3.68
CA SER A 3 -13.17 27.13 2.77
C SER A 3 -12.65 28.49 2.31
N ASN A 4 -11.90 29.20 3.16
CA ASN A 4 -11.21 30.44 2.80
C ASN A 4 -9.85 30.12 2.17
N PRO A 5 -9.62 30.46 0.89
CA PRO A 5 -8.35 30.22 0.23
C PRO A 5 -7.14 30.87 0.91
N GLN A 6 -7.32 32.00 1.61
CA GLN A 6 -6.24 32.71 2.30
C GLN A 6 -5.73 32.00 3.55
N ASN A 7 -6.53 31.08 4.11
CA ASN A 7 -6.13 30.28 5.26
C ASN A 7 -5.42 28.98 4.85
N ARG A 8 -5.40 28.66 3.56
CA ARG A 8 -4.76 27.44 3.07
C ARG A 8 -3.24 27.61 3.14
N PRO A 9 -2.50 26.56 3.53
CA PRO A 9 -1.06 26.63 3.56
C PRO A 9 -0.51 26.87 2.14
N THR A 10 0.59 27.60 2.06
CA THR A 10 1.35 27.75 0.82
C THR A 10 2.04 26.43 0.47
N ALA A 11 2.40 26.25 -0.81
CA ALA A 11 3.15 25.08 -1.24
C ALA A 11 4.50 24.97 -0.50
N GLU A 12 5.16 26.09 -0.25
CA GLU A 12 6.40 26.17 0.53
C GLU A 12 6.21 25.68 1.97
N TYR A 13 5.13 26.12 2.62
CA TYR A 13 4.81 25.66 3.98
C TYR A 13 4.57 24.15 4.00
N VAL A 14 3.77 23.63 3.07
CA VAL A 14 3.50 22.18 2.96
C VAL A 14 4.79 21.41 2.73
N PHE A 15 5.63 21.87 1.81
CA PHE A 15 6.92 21.24 1.52
C PHE A 15 7.81 21.17 2.76
N SER A 16 7.93 22.27 3.51
CA SER A 16 8.72 22.29 4.75
C SER A 16 8.22 21.30 5.81
N LYS A 17 6.89 21.09 5.90
CA LYS A 17 6.30 20.10 6.80
C LYS A 17 6.61 18.67 6.38
N ILE A 18 6.57 18.39 5.08
CA ILE A 18 6.91 17.07 4.53
C ILE A 18 8.38 16.73 4.80
N GLU A 19 9.30 17.67 4.56
CA GLU A 19 10.72 17.47 4.87
C GLU A 19 10.95 17.21 6.37
N GLY A 20 10.26 17.95 7.25
CA GLY A 20 10.30 17.70 8.69
C GLY A 20 9.82 16.30 9.06
N TRP A 21 8.68 15.85 8.51
CA TRP A 21 8.17 14.51 8.76
C TRP A 21 9.10 13.42 8.22
N LYS A 22 9.74 13.64 7.08
CA LYS A 22 10.74 12.71 6.53
C LYS A 22 11.90 12.51 7.51
N LEU A 23 12.45 13.59 8.06
CA LEU A 23 13.51 13.52 9.06
C LEU A 23 13.07 12.76 10.32
N ILE A 24 11.83 12.99 10.79
CA ILE A 24 11.26 12.28 11.93
C ILE A 24 11.18 10.77 11.67
N LEU A 25 10.72 10.38 10.48
CA LEU A 25 10.59 8.96 10.09
C LEU A 25 11.96 8.27 10.01
N GLU A 26 12.96 8.94 9.45
CA GLU A 26 14.33 8.43 9.28
C GLU A 26 15.15 8.41 10.58
N SER A 27 14.75 9.19 11.60
CA SER A 27 15.49 9.27 12.87
C SER A 27 15.32 8.01 13.73
N GLU A 28 16.43 7.44 14.20
CA GLU A 28 16.42 6.28 15.10
C GLU A 28 16.02 6.65 16.53
N ASN A 29 16.43 7.83 17.00
CA ASN A 29 16.24 8.27 18.38
C ASN A 29 15.57 9.64 18.42
N LEU A 30 14.26 9.64 18.65
CA LEU A 30 13.48 10.86 18.87
C LEU A 30 13.40 11.14 20.37
N THR A 31 13.61 12.39 20.75
CA THR A 31 13.55 12.85 22.15
C THR A 31 12.35 13.74 22.43
N GLU A 32 11.75 14.32 21.39
CA GLU A 32 10.59 15.18 21.51
C GLU A 32 9.29 14.35 21.42
N ASP A 33 8.41 14.47 22.42
CA ASP A 33 7.16 13.72 22.50
C ASP A 33 6.28 13.90 21.26
N ILE A 34 6.29 15.11 20.67
CA ILE A 34 5.51 15.41 19.47
C ILE A 34 6.01 14.64 18.24
N ASP A 35 7.32 14.50 18.10
CA ASP A 35 7.92 13.79 16.98
C ASP A 35 7.69 12.28 17.12
N ILE A 36 7.77 11.77 18.35
CA ILE A 36 7.45 10.38 18.68
C ILE A 36 6.00 10.07 18.31
N ASP A 37 5.05 10.94 18.68
CA ASP A 37 3.63 10.78 18.35
C ASP A 37 3.39 10.83 16.82
N ILE A 38 4.06 11.72 16.10
CA ILE A 38 4.02 11.79 14.64
C ILE A 38 4.52 10.48 14.03
N LYS A 39 5.71 10.00 14.42
CA LYS A 39 6.28 8.75 13.91
C LYS A 39 5.36 7.57 14.16
N LYS A 40 4.81 7.47 15.37
CA LYS A 40 3.84 6.43 15.73
C LYS A 40 2.61 6.47 14.84
N LYS A 41 2.00 7.63 14.61
CA LYS A 41 0.82 7.77 13.74
C LYS A 41 1.07 7.31 12.31
N PHE A 42 2.26 7.58 11.76
CA PHE A 42 2.64 7.09 10.44
C PHE A 42 2.82 5.57 10.42
N THR A 43 3.46 4.99 11.44
CA THR A 43 3.59 3.52 11.57
C THR A 43 2.23 2.84 11.72
N ASP A 44 1.38 3.33 12.62
CA ASP A 44 0.02 2.81 12.83
C ASP A 44 -0.80 2.90 11.52
N ALA A 45 -0.61 3.96 10.74
CA ALA A 45 -1.26 4.11 9.44
C ALA A 45 -0.74 3.12 8.40
N ASP A 46 0.57 2.81 8.38
CA ASP A 46 1.13 1.82 7.47
C ASP A 46 0.56 0.42 7.74
N ASP A 47 0.41 0.05 9.01
CA ASP A 47 -0.23 -1.21 9.42
C ASP A 47 -1.68 -1.30 8.89
N ILE A 48 -2.43 -0.20 8.90
CA ILE A 48 -3.80 -0.12 8.36
C ILE A 48 -3.81 -0.13 6.82
N ILE A 49 -2.86 0.57 6.19
CA ILE A 49 -2.76 0.70 4.73
C ILE A 49 -2.36 -0.63 4.09
N GLN A 50 -1.46 -1.40 4.70
CA GLN A 50 -1.12 -2.74 4.23
C GLN A 50 -2.35 -3.65 4.15
N ILE A 51 -3.27 -3.53 5.12
CA ILE A 51 -4.55 -4.28 5.16
C ILE A 51 -5.54 -3.77 4.09
N THR A 52 -5.59 -2.46 3.83
CA THR A 52 -6.56 -1.85 2.90
C THR A 52 -6.12 -1.83 1.43
N SER A 53 -4.82 -1.81 1.14
CA SER A 53 -4.27 -1.83 -0.22
C SER A 53 -4.57 -3.14 -0.96
N LEU A 54 -4.49 -4.27 -0.25
CA LEU A 54 -4.92 -5.56 -0.80
C LEU A 54 -6.44 -5.59 -1.00
N LYS A 55 -7.22 -5.21 0.01
CA LYS A 55 -8.69 -5.35 -0.01
C LYS A 55 -9.37 -4.45 -1.05
N SER A 56 -8.92 -3.19 -1.18
CA SER A 56 -9.49 -2.24 -2.15
C SER A 56 -9.07 -2.53 -3.60
N SER A 57 -7.88 -3.09 -3.82
CA SER A 57 -7.44 -3.52 -5.15
C SER A 57 -8.27 -4.68 -5.67
N PHE A 58 -8.80 -5.55 -4.81
CA PHE A 58 -9.72 -6.63 -5.24
C PHE A 58 -11.17 -6.15 -5.46
N GLU A 59 -11.65 -5.17 -4.70
CA GLU A 59 -13.06 -4.72 -4.76
C GLU A 59 -13.32 -3.62 -5.82
N SER A 60 -12.31 -2.84 -6.22
CA SER A 60 -12.49 -1.66 -7.09
C SER A 60 -12.17 -1.86 -8.58
N GLN A 61 -11.65 -3.03 -8.98
CA GLN A 61 -11.19 -3.28 -10.37
C GLN A 61 -12.30 -3.25 -11.44
N ASN A 62 -13.58 -3.14 -11.09
CA ASN A 62 -14.64 -3.18 -12.09
C ASN A 62 -14.97 -1.82 -12.75
N LYS A 63 -14.45 -0.68 -12.25
CA LYS A 63 -14.91 0.65 -12.73
C LYS A 63 -13.96 1.35 -13.71
N TYR A 64 -12.69 0.98 -13.77
CA TYR A 64 -11.70 1.66 -14.63
C TYR A 64 -10.92 0.66 -15.50
N TYR A 65 -11.63 -0.06 -16.36
CA TYR A 65 -10.98 -0.64 -17.54
C TYR A 65 -10.64 0.51 -18.51
N SER A 66 -9.39 0.95 -18.48
CA SER A 66 -8.82 1.78 -19.53
C SER A 66 -9.04 1.08 -20.88
N ARG A 67 -9.68 1.74 -21.85
CA ARG A 67 -9.86 1.18 -23.21
C ARG A 67 -8.51 0.85 -23.89
N SER A 68 -7.43 1.43 -23.39
CA SER A 68 -6.06 1.23 -23.87
C SER A 68 -5.33 0.06 -23.19
N ILE A 69 -5.89 -0.53 -22.14
CA ILE A 69 -5.31 -1.67 -21.43
C ILE A 69 -6.30 -2.84 -21.52
N ASP A 70 -5.94 -3.87 -22.27
CA ASP A 70 -6.73 -5.10 -22.34
C ASP A 70 -6.53 -5.94 -21.08
N VAL A 71 -7.25 -5.56 -20.02
CA VAL A 71 -7.17 -6.23 -18.73
C VAL A 71 -7.67 -7.67 -18.81
N GLN A 72 -8.57 -8.01 -19.75
CA GLN A 72 -9.02 -9.39 -19.91
C GLN A 72 -7.89 -10.28 -20.42
N SER A 73 -7.10 -9.81 -21.39
CA SER A 73 -5.90 -10.50 -21.84
C SER A 73 -4.88 -10.66 -20.71
N ILE A 74 -4.63 -9.60 -19.92
CA ILE A 74 -3.69 -9.65 -18.79
C ILE A 74 -4.16 -10.65 -17.72
N MET A 75 -5.45 -10.63 -17.36
CA MET A 75 -6.02 -11.57 -16.39
C MET A 75 -6.00 -13.01 -16.89
N LYS A 76 -6.18 -13.25 -18.19
CA LYS A 76 -6.05 -14.58 -18.79
C LYS A 76 -4.63 -15.10 -18.66
N SER A 77 -3.63 -14.30 -19.06
CA SER A 77 -2.22 -14.65 -18.93
C SER A 77 -1.80 -14.89 -17.48
N TYR A 78 -2.31 -14.09 -16.53
CA TYR A 78 -2.06 -14.31 -15.11
C TYR A 78 -2.66 -15.62 -14.60
N ARG A 79 -3.90 -15.95 -14.98
CA ARG A 79 -4.52 -17.23 -14.61
C ARG A 79 -3.80 -18.41 -15.24
N GLU A 80 -3.44 -18.32 -16.51
CA GLU A 80 -2.68 -19.38 -17.19
C GLU A 80 -1.32 -19.60 -16.50
N PHE A 81 -0.62 -18.52 -16.14
CA PHE A 81 0.63 -18.59 -15.36
C PHE A 81 0.41 -19.18 -13.95
N ALA A 82 -0.64 -18.76 -13.24
CA ALA A 82 -0.94 -19.29 -11.91
C ALA A 82 -1.33 -20.78 -11.98
N SER A 83 -2.10 -21.19 -12.98
CA SER A 83 -2.48 -22.58 -13.22
C SER A 83 -1.30 -23.46 -13.66
N SER A 84 -0.39 -22.95 -14.49
CA SER A 84 0.83 -23.69 -14.87
C SER A 84 1.79 -23.88 -13.69
N ASN A 85 1.82 -22.92 -12.74
CA ASN A 85 2.60 -23.06 -11.51
C ASN A 85 1.91 -23.92 -10.45
N LEU A 86 0.59 -24.12 -10.53
CA LEU A 86 -0.13 -25.07 -9.68
C LEU A 86 0.14 -26.52 -10.12
N GLU A 87 0.25 -26.77 -11.42
CA GLU A 87 0.64 -28.10 -11.96
C GLU A 87 2.11 -28.44 -11.65
N PHE A 88 3.02 -27.45 -11.59
CA PHE A 88 4.42 -27.67 -11.22
C PHE A 88 4.60 -28.11 -9.76
N SER A 89 3.60 -27.87 -8.90
CA SER A 89 3.64 -28.25 -7.48
C SER A 89 3.08 -29.66 -7.20
N GLN A 90 2.48 -30.34 -8.18
CA GLN A 90 2.06 -31.75 -8.04
C GLN A 90 3.17 -32.75 -8.42
N ASP A 91 4.13 -32.35 -9.27
CA ASP A 91 5.24 -33.23 -9.70
C ASP A 91 6.50 -33.15 -8.83
N ILE A 92 6.58 -32.19 -7.90
CA ILE A 92 7.64 -32.15 -6.89
C ILE A 92 6.97 -32.18 -5.53
N GLY A 93 7.02 -33.33 -4.88
CA GLY A 93 6.45 -33.56 -3.55
C GLY A 93 6.99 -32.59 -2.50
N PHE A 94 6.34 -31.44 -2.38
CA PHE A 94 6.30 -30.69 -1.14
C PHE A 94 5.00 -31.06 -0.43
N ASN A 95 5.02 -32.26 0.13
CA ASN A 95 4.18 -32.53 1.28
C ASN A 95 4.62 -31.57 2.40
N ASP A 96 3.60 -30.95 2.99
CA ASP A 96 3.61 -30.40 4.33
C ASP A 96 4.07 -28.95 4.47
N LEU A 97 3.09 -28.04 4.43
CA LEU A 97 2.90 -27.03 5.47
C LEU A 97 1.39 -26.86 5.66
N SER A 98 0.83 -27.79 6.43
CA SER A 98 -0.51 -27.69 6.99
C SER A 98 -0.70 -26.36 7.72
N ILE A 99 -1.64 -25.52 7.28
CA ILE A 99 -2.29 -24.55 8.15
C ILE A 99 -3.49 -25.27 8.75
N SER A 100 -3.31 -25.78 9.96
CA SER A 100 -4.39 -26.21 10.83
C SER A 100 -5.08 -24.98 11.42
N ASN A 101 -6.42 -25.01 11.45
CA ASN A 101 -7.27 -24.06 12.18
C ASN A 101 -6.93 -23.99 13.67
#